data_AF-A0A969F7J7-F1
#
_entry.id   AF-A0A969F7J7-F1
#
_cell.length_a   1.000
_cell.length_b   1.000
_cell.length_c   1.000
_cell.angle_alpha   90.00
_cell.angle_beta   90.00
_cell.angle_gamma   90.00
#
_symmetry.space_group_name_H-M   'P 1'
#
loop_
_entity.id
_entity.type
_entity.pdbx_description
1 polymer ?
#
loop_
_entity_poly.entity_id
_entity_poly.type
_entity_poly.pdbx_seq_one_letter_code
_entity_poly.pdbx_strand_id
1 'polypeptide(L)'
;MVPFVAVTGGASTPAQAVDGLLSTHIRYQGFQGNITASTNPVSLDPQALNTLMMLPGLSSWRQNGGVVVSDILGARAIERFYDDTAQGFPHRVIAKDAFLAGNDLLYLADFALSDASYEEQLANMQDTMRWFQERYESDVAFQTQVDVAVLRILQLKLRQYNNNFALENVLLPETAVPPTNTHQSSMVDVAQNAVTLISPSMDVLAERIRPPNPDEQMVIFTDMRQAQQCAECPTKPYIGLTAIQDRILALYGPQASGQVQADQITSYSFADLEAFLAAGSAPIVYNAVPIHPHPVPLVARGRDGTGRWYGRAFPHRHPPTTATWYKNRCFLPTGSFLPN
;
A
#
# COMPACT_ATOMS: atom_id res chain seq x y z
N MET A 1 -0.05 -16.90 -7.93
CA MET A 1 -0.62 -17.60 -6.75
C MET A 1 0.41 -18.08 -5.74
N VAL A 2 1.65 -18.44 -6.13
CA VAL A 2 2.71 -18.92 -5.21
C VAL A 2 2.82 -18.16 -3.87
N PRO A 3 2.91 -16.82 -3.83
CA PRO A 3 3.03 -16.11 -2.54
C PRO A 3 1.78 -16.27 -1.64
N PHE A 4 0.58 -16.37 -2.22
CA PHE A 4 -0.66 -16.54 -1.46
C PHE A 4 -0.80 -17.98 -0.93
N VAL A 5 -0.36 -18.98 -1.70
CA VAL A 5 -0.34 -20.38 -1.25
C VAL A 5 0.64 -20.56 -0.11
N ALA A 6 1.79 -19.86 -0.14
CA ALA A 6 2.80 -19.93 0.92
C ALA A 6 2.27 -19.55 2.31
N VAL A 7 1.29 -18.65 2.38
CA VAL A 7 0.69 -18.20 3.66
C VAL A 7 -0.67 -18.84 3.97
N THR A 8 -1.26 -19.62 3.04
CA THR A 8 -2.58 -20.27 3.26
C THR A 8 -2.48 -21.78 3.42
N GLY A 9 -1.78 -22.45 2.50
CA GLY A 9 -1.60 -23.90 2.49
C GLY A 9 -0.15 -24.36 2.68
N GLY A 10 0.82 -23.45 2.57
CA GLY A 10 2.26 -23.73 2.68
C GLY A 10 2.91 -23.21 3.97
N ALA A 11 2.13 -22.66 4.89
CA ALA A 11 2.64 -22.11 6.15
C ALA A 11 3.20 -23.25 7.02
N SER A 12 4.44 -23.11 7.49
CA SER A 12 5.09 -24.13 8.32
C SER A 12 4.70 -24.04 9.79
N THR A 13 4.19 -22.89 10.22
CA THR A 13 3.68 -22.66 11.57
C THR A 13 2.34 -21.91 11.53
N PRO A 14 1.50 -22.01 12.58
CA PRO A 14 0.27 -21.24 12.67
C PRO A 14 0.48 -19.72 12.55
N ALA A 15 1.60 -19.20 13.08
CA ALA A 15 1.94 -17.79 13.01
C ALA A 15 2.31 -17.29 11.60
N GLN A 16 2.66 -18.20 10.69
CA GLN A 16 2.91 -17.89 9.27
C GLN A 16 1.64 -17.99 8.42
N ALA A 17 0.59 -18.64 8.95
CA ALA A 17 -0.68 -18.76 8.26
C ALA A 17 -1.45 -17.45 8.40
N VAL A 18 -2.01 -16.97 7.29
CA VAL A 18 -2.83 -15.77 7.30
C VAL A 18 -4.25 -16.10 7.74
N ASP A 19 -4.84 -15.26 8.61
CA ASP A 19 -6.22 -15.42 9.07
C ASP A 19 -7.26 -14.94 8.05
N GLY A 20 -6.92 -13.92 7.25
CA GLY A 20 -7.82 -13.32 6.28
C GLY A 20 -7.14 -12.86 4.99
N LEU A 21 -7.83 -13.03 3.86
CA LEU A 21 -7.39 -12.52 2.56
C LEU A 21 -8.28 -11.37 2.10
N LEU A 22 -7.64 -10.36 1.51
CA LEU A 22 -8.35 -9.26 0.83
C LEU A 22 -8.69 -9.66 -0.62
N SER A 23 -9.94 -9.46 -1.02
CA SER A 23 -10.43 -9.66 -2.39
C SER A 23 -10.47 -8.32 -3.12
N THR A 24 -9.56 -8.14 -4.09
CA THR A 24 -9.39 -6.89 -4.82
C THR A 24 -10.33 -6.78 -6.04
N HIS A 25 -10.59 -5.55 -6.46
CA HIS A 25 -11.45 -5.21 -7.60
C HIS A 25 -10.76 -5.42 -8.95
N ILE A 26 -10.36 -6.65 -9.25
CA ILE A 26 -9.69 -7.03 -10.49
C ILE A 26 -10.56 -7.95 -11.35
N ARG A 27 -10.35 -7.93 -12.66
CA ARG A 27 -10.91 -8.94 -13.59
C ARG A 27 -9.79 -9.87 -14.02
N TYR A 28 -10.05 -11.17 -14.07
CA TYR A 28 -9.04 -12.16 -14.42
C TYR A 28 -9.57 -13.19 -15.40
N GLN A 29 -9.06 -13.12 -16.63
CA GLN A 29 -9.49 -13.97 -17.75
C GLN A 29 -9.30 -15.46 -17.47
N GLY A 30 -8.33 -15.85 -16.65
CA GLY A 30 -8.11 -17.25 -16.28
C GLY A 30 -9.27 -17.87 -15.48
N PHE A 31 -10.11 -17.07 -14.81
CA PHE A 31 -11.31 -17.55 -14.10
C PHE A 31 -12.60 -17.16 -14.82
N GLN A 32 -12.60 -16.03 -15.53
CA GLN A 32 -13.80 -15.41 -16.05
C GLN A 32 -13.95 -15.54 -17.58
N GLY A 33 -12.97 -16.14 -18.26
CA GLY A 33 -12.96 -16.26 -19.71
C GLY A 33 -12.83 -14.90 -20.39
N ASN A 34 -13.63 -14.65 -21.43
CA ASN A 34 -13.55 -13.42 -22.20
C ASN A 34 -14.08 -12.23 -21.37
N ILE A 35 -13.18 -11.32 -21.01
CA ILE A 35 -13.52 -10.10 -20.27
C ILE A 35 -14.12 -9.06 -21.22
N THR A 36 -15.26 -8.49 -20.83
CA THR A 36 -15.92 -7.35 -21.48
C THR A 36 -16.08 -6.19 -20.48
N ALA A 37 -16.68 -5.08 -20.91
CA ALA A 37 -17.00 -3.95 -20.03
C ALA A 37 -17.94 -4.35 -18.88
N SER A 38 -18.83 -5.32 -19.09
CA SER A 38 -19.83 -5.79 -18.12
C SER A 38 -19.36 -6.95 -17.23
N THR A 39 -18.15 -7.48 -17.43
CA THR A 39 -17.62 -8.53 -16.56
C THR A 39 -17.42 -8.00 -15.15
N ASN A 40 -18.06 -8.62 -14.16
CA ASN A 40 -17.87 -8.25 -12.76
C ASN A 40 -16.39 -8.44 -12.36
N PRO A 41 -15.82 -7.57 -11.51
CA PRO A 41 -14.58 -7.89 -10.81
C PRO A 41 -14.72 -9.17 -9.97
N VAL A 42 -13.62 -9.90 -9.73
CA VAL A 42 -13.59 -11.14 -8.93
C VAL A 42 -14.23 -10.94 -7.55
N SER A 43 -13.99 -9.79 -6.92
CA SER A 43 -14.59 -9.43 -5.62
C SER A 43 -16.12 -9.29 -5.63
N LEU A 44 -16.74 -9.21 -6.81
CA LEU A 44 -18.18 -9.01 -7.04
C LEU A 44 -18.79 -10.14 -7.91
N ASP A 45 -18.02 -11.21 -8.16
CA ASP A 45 -18.40 -12.33 -9.03
C ASP A 45 -18.35 -13.64 -8.23
N PRO A 46 -19.52 -14.21 -7.87
CA PRO A 46 -19.59 -15.46 -7.10
C PRO A 46 -18.90 -16.63 -7.78
N GLN A 47 -18.97 -16.71 -9.12
CA GLN A 47 -18.37 -17.83 -9.84
C GLN A 47 -16.85 -17.68 -9.89
N ALA A 48 -16.36 -16.47 -10.15
CA ALA A 48 -14.93 -16.20 -10.20
C ALA A 48 -14.27 -16.39 -8.82
N LEU A 49 -14.86 -15.83 -7.77
CA LEU A 49 -14.31 -15.94 -6.42
C LEU A 49 -14.39 -17.38 -5.90
N ASN A 50 -15.48 -18.10 -6.15
CA ASN A 50 -15.57 -19.52 -5.78
C ASN A 50 -14.52 -20.36 -6.53
N THR A 51 -14.32 -20.12 -7.83
CA THR A 51 -13.28 -20.79 -8.61
C THR A 51 -11.89 -20.56 -8.03
N LEU A 52 -11.59 -19.32 -7.64
CA LEU A 52 -10.34 -18.96 -6.95
C LEU A 52 -10.20 -19.71 -5.62
N MET A 53 -11.27 -19.77 -4.81
CA MET A 53 -11.25 -20.43 -3.50
C MET A 53 -11.19 -21.96 -3.56
N MET A 54 -11.51 -22.57 -4.71
CA MET A 54 -11.33 -24.01 -4.92
C MET A 54 -9.89 -24.42 -5.24
N LEU A 55 -8.98 -23.48 -5.51
CA LEU A 55 -7.59 -23.80 -5.79
C LEU A 55 -6.91 -24.51 -4.60
N PRO A 56 -5.97 -25.45 -4.84
CA PRO A 56 -5.22 -26.11 -3.78
C PRO A 56 -4.53 -25.11 -2.85
N GLY A 57 -4.58 -25.37 -1.55
CA GLY A 57 -4.08 -24.48 -0.49
C GLY A 57 -5.10 -23.44 -0.02
N LEU A 58 -5.85 -22.83 -0.94
CA LEU A 58 -6.94 -21.89 -0.62
C LEU A 58 -8.19 -22.61 -0.11
N SER A 59 -8.54 -23.74 -0.74
CA SER A 59 -9.73 -24.51 -0.34
C SER A 59 -9.63 -25.04 1.09
N SER A 60 -8.49 -25.63 1.45
CA SER A 60 -8.22 -26.10 2.82
C SER A 60 -8.18 -24.94 3.81
N TRP A 61 -7.52 -23.83 3.45
CA TRP A 61 -7.48 -22.62 4.28
C TRP A 61 -8.89 -22.06 4.55
N ARG A 62 -9.73 -21.98 3.50
CA ARG A 62 -11.11 -21.52 3.60
C ARG A 62 -11.96 -22.44 4.48
N GLN A 63 -11.79 -23.76 4.35
CA GLN A 63 -12.46 -24.77 5.17
C GLN A 63 -12.05 -24.69 6.64
N ASN A 64 -10.79 -24.32 6.92
CA ASN A 64 -10.27 -24.12 8.28
C ASN A 64 -10.66 -22.76 8.89
N GLY A 65 -11.62 -22.06 8.29
CA GLY A 65 -12.16 -20.81 8.82
C GLY A 65 -11.32 -19.59 8.47
N GLY A 66 -10.58 -19.62 7.35
CA GLY A 66 -10.01 -18.43 6.73
C GLY A 66 -11.10 -17.47 6.28
N VAL A 67 -10.91 -16.17 6.52
CA VAL A 67 -11.90 -15.11 6.24
C VAL A 67 -11.54 -14.36 4.95
N VAL A 68 -12.52 -14.00 4.14
CA VAL A 68 -12.32 -13.16 2.96
C VAL A 68 -12.95 -11.80 3.22
N VAL A 69 -12.16 -10.75 2.98
CA VAL A 69 -12.54 -9.36 3.20
C VAL A 69 -12.58 -8.65 1.84
N SER A 70 -13.63 -7.89 1.56
CA SER A 70 -13.64 -7.07 0.35
C SER A 70 -12.60 -5.95 0.44
N ASP A 71 -12.07 -5.54 -0.70
CA ASP A 71 -11.46 -4.20 -0.81
C ASP A 71 -12.52 -3.09 -0.61
N ILE A 72 -12.07 -1.84 -0.64
CA ILE A 72 -12.92 -0.65 -0.44
C ILE A 72 -14.05 -0.60 -1.48
N LEU A 73 -15.29 -0.81 -1.04
CA LEU A 73 -16.44 -0.86 -1.95
C LEU A 73 -16.83 0.50 -2.54
N GLY A 74 -16.34 1.60 -1.98
CA GLY A 74 -16.46 2.95 -2.55
C GLY A 74 -15.31 3.36 -3.46
N ALA A 75 -14.43 2.43 -3.85
CA ALA A 75 -13.32 2.78 -4.74
C ALA A 75 -13.84 3.30 -6.08
N ARG A 76 -13.15 4.30 -6.65
CA ARG A 76 -13.50 4.91 -7.95
C ARG A 76 -13.65 3.90 -9.10
N ALA A 77 -12.93 2.77 -9.03
CA ALA A 77 -13.07 1.70 -10.01
C ALA A 77 -14.43 1.00 -9.95
N ILE A 78 -15.03 0.88 -8.76
CA ILE A 78 -16.37 0.32 -8.55
C ILE A 78 -17.44 1.32 -8.94
N GLU A 79 -17.28 2.59 -8.53
CA GLU A 79 -18.17 3.69 -8.93
C GLU A 79 -18.38 3.67 -10.45
N ARG A 80 -17.27 3.76 -11.21
CA ARG A 80 -17.28 3.76 -12.68
C ARG A 80 -17.76 2.45 -13.31
N PHE A 81 -17.70 1.34 -12.57
CA PHE A 81 -18.16 0.05 -13.09
C PHE A 81 -19.68 -0.04 -13.05
N TYR A 82 -20.31 0.40 -11.96
CA TYR A 82 -21.76 0.38 -11.82
C TYR A 82 -22.45 1.57 -12.48
N ASP A 83 -21.81 2.73 -12.49
CA ASP A 83 -22.29 3.93 -13.15
C ASP A 83 -21.12 4.73 -13.76
N ASP A 84 -20.97 4.63 -15.09
CA ASP A 84 -19.95 5.37 -15.82
C ASP A 84 -20.30 6.86 -16.01
N THR A 85 -21.53 7.26 -15.68
CA THR A 85 -22.00 8.66 -15.71
C THR A 85 -21.75 9.40 -14.40
N ALA A 86 -21.39 8.67 -13.33
CA ALA A 86 -21.16 9.20 -11.98
C ALA A 86 -22.34 10.01 -11.43
N GLN A 87 -23.58 9.58 -11.72
CA GLN A 87 -24.80 10.24 -11.24
C GLN A 87 -25.43 9.53 -10.04
N GLY A 88 -25.12 8.25 -9.84
CA GLY A 88 -25.64 7.45 -8.75
C GLY A 88 -24.60 6.50 -8.18
N PHE A 89 -24.70 6.24 -6.88
CA PHE A 89 -23.92 5.21 -6.20
C PHE A 89 -24.87 4.12 -5.68
N PRO A 90 -25.01 2.98 -6.39
CA PRO A 90 -25.96 1.92 -6.03
C PRO A 90 -25.42 1.07 -4.86
N HIS A 91 -25.23 1.70 -3.70
CA HIS A 91 -24.61 1.14 -2.50
C HIS A 91 -25.17 -0.23 -2.07
N ARG A 92 -26.50 -0.40 -2.08
CA ARG A 92 -27.14 -1.69 -1.76
C ARG A 92 -26.71 -2.81 -2.70
N VAL A 93 -26.67 -2.52 -4.00
CA VAL A 93 -26.31 -3.51 -5.04
C VAL A 93 -24.84 -3.87 -4.93
N ILE A 94 -23.97 -2.86 -4.78
CA ILE A 94 -22.52 -3.06 -4.62
C ILE A 94 -22.23 -3.96 -3.42
N ALA A 95 -22.79 -3.64 -2.26
CA ALA A 95 -22.59 -4.43 -1.04
C ALA A 95 -23.15 -5.85 -1.16
N LYS A 96 -24.35 -5.99 -1.75
CA LYS A 96 -24.98 -7.29 -1.99
C LYS A 96 -24.12 -8.15 -2.92
N ASP A 97 -23.66 -7.61 -4.04
CA ASP A 97 -22.86 -8.36 -5.01
C ASP A 97 -21.51 -8.76 -4.41
N ALA A 98 -20.87 -7.88 -3.63
CA ALA A 98 -19.67 -8.21 -2.88
C ALA A 98 -19.90 -9.33 -1.85
N PHE A 99 -21.00 -9.26 -1.10
CA PHE A 99 -21.34 -10.31 -0.13
C PHE A 99 -21.61 -11.65 -0.81
N LEU A 100 -22.50 -11.67 -1.80
CA LEU A 100 -22.87 -12.87 -2.54
C LEU A 100 -21.71 -13.45 -3.36
N ALA A 101 -20.69 -12.64 -3.69
CA ALA A 101 -19.47 -13.15 -4.29
C ALA A 101 -18.73 -14.13 -3.37
N GLY A 102 -18.90 -13.99 -2.05
CA GLY A 102 -18.29 -14.85 -1.03
C GLY A 102 -17.35 -14.13 -0.06
N ASN A 103 -17.38 -12.79 0.00
CA ASN A 103 -16.70 -12.02 1.04
C ASN A 103 -17.48 -12.13 2.36
N ASP A 104 -16.81 -12.43 3.48
CA ASP A 104 -17.47 -12.48 4.79
C ASP A 104 -17.53 -11.10 5.47
N LEU A 105 -16.53 -10.23 5.21
CA LEU A 105 -16.46 -8.87 5.73
C LEU A 105 -16.41 -7.87 4.58
N LEU A 106 -17.27 -6.85 4.65
CA LEU A 106 -17.37 -5.80 3.64
C LEU A 106 -16.71 -4.52 4.15
N TYR A 107 -15.76 -3.98 3.38
CA TYR A 107 -15.11 -2.72 3.72
C TYR A 107 -15.83 -1.52 3.09
N LEU A 108 -16.76 -0.93 3.85
CA LEU A 108 -17.55 0.23 3.45
C LEU A 108 -16.80 1.54 3.70
N ALA A 109 -15.76 1.81 2.91
CA ALA A 109 -15.07 3.10 2.90
C ALA A 109 -15.34 3.85 1.59
N ASP A 110 -15.25 5.18 1.64
CA ASP A 110 -15.52 6.07 0.51
C ASP A 110 -16.89 5.78 -0.16
N PHE A 111 -17.88 5.38 0.66
CA PHE A 111 -19.06 4.62 0.24
C PHE A 111 -20.20 5.50 -0.32
N ALA A 112 -19.84 6.38 -1.25
CA ALA A 112 -20.70 7.27 -2.01
C ALA A 112 -19.94 7.72 -3.29
N LEU A 113 -20.46 8.72 -4.02
CA LEU A 113 -19.70 9.33 -5.11
C LEU A 113 -18.44 10.03 -4.59
N SER A 114 -17.40 10.14 -5.44
CA SER A 114 -16.06 10.60 -5.04
C SER A 114 -16.01 12.01 -4.39
N ASP A 115 -17.00 12.86 -4.60
CA ASP A 115 -17.13 14.22 -4.04
C ASP A 115 -18.20 14.34 -2.94
N ALA A 116 -18.82 13.22 -2.55
CA ALA A 116 -19.86 13.18 -1.54
C ALA A 116 -19.34 13.46 -0.12
N SER A 117 -20.21 14.04 0.71
CA SER A 117 -19.88 14.34 2.10
C SER A 117 -19.82 13.07 2.96
N TYR A 118 -19.22 13.18 4.15
CA TYR A 118 -19.19 12.07 5.11
C TYR A 118 -20.60 11.65 5.54
N GLU A 119 -21.51 12.61 5.68
CA GLU A 119 -22.91 12.36 6.03
C GLU A 119 -23.63 11.49 4.99
N GLU A 120 -23.37 11.73 3.69
CA GLU A 120 -23.92 10.92 2.62
C GLU A 120 -23.35 9.50 2.62
N GLN A 121 -22.03 9.36 2.80
CA GLN A 121 -21.38 8.04 2.95
C GLN A 121 -21.98 7.27 4.13
N LEU A 122 -22.16 7.92 5.28
CA LEU A 122 -22.76 7.32 6.46
C LEU A 122 -24.22 6.92 6.20
N ALA A 123 -25.00 7.75 5.51
CA ALA A 123 -26.38 7.43 5.14
C ALA A 123 -26.44 6.17 4.26
N ASN A 124 -25.57 6.06 3.25
CA ASN A 124 -25.48 4.88 2.39
C ASN A 124 -25.09 3.61 3.18
N MET A 125 -24.18 3.73 4.16
CA MET A 125 -23.81 2.61 5.05
C MET A 125 -25.01 2.16 5.89
N GLN A 126 -25.70 3.08 6.56
CA GLN A 126 -26.87 2.78 7.40
C GLN A 126 -28.01 2.16 6.59
N ASP A 127 -28.25 2.69 5.40
CA ASP A 127 -29.28 2.20 4.50
C ASP A 127 -28.95 0.77 3.98
N THR A 128 -27.69 0.52 3.62
CA THR A 128 -27.21 -0.83 3.27
C THR A 128 -27.40 -1.82 4.42
N MET A 129 -27.03 -1.44 5.64
CA MET A 129 -27.19 -2.31 6.81
C MET A 129 -28.66 -2.65 7.07
N ARG A 130 -29.55 -1.67 6.98
CA ARG A 130 -31.00 -1.88 7.12
C ARG A 130 -31.54 -2.81 6.04
N TRP A 131 -31.11 -2.61 4.80
CA TRP A 131 -31.49 -3.47 3.69
C TRP A 131 -30.99 -4.91 3.87
N PHE A 132 -29.78 -5.12 4.40
CA PHE A 132 -29.26 -6.45 4.76
C PHE A 132 -30.09 -7.10 5.88
N GLN A 133 -30.53 -6.34 6.89
CA GLN A 133 -31.39 -6.83 7.97
C GLN A 133 -32.75 -7.30 7.44
N GLU A 134 -33.41 -6.47 6.63
CA GLU A 134 -34.66 -6.84 5.97
C GLU A 134 -34.51 -8.11 5.13
N ARG A 135 -33.35 -8.27 4.46
CA ARG A 135 -33.09 -9.44 3.64
C ARG A 135 -32.77 -10.70 4.43
N TYR A 136 -32.07 -10.57 5.55
CA TYR A 136 -31.86 -11.67 6.48
C TYR A 136 -33.17 -12.21 7.06
N GLU A 137 -34.15 -11.35 7.33
CA GLU A 137 -35.46 -11.76 7.86
C GLU A 137 -36.38 -12.38 6.79
N SER A 138 -36.22 -11.99 5.52
CA SER A 138 -37.18 -12.33 4.46
C SER A 138 -36.66 -13.30 3.39
N ASP A 139 -35.36 -13.61 3.37
CA ASP A 139 -34.75 -14.53 2.40
C ASP A 139 -33.85 -15.55 3.10
N VAL A 140 -34.32 -16.81 3.14
CA VAL A 140 -33.62 -17.93 3.79
C VAL A 140 -32.26 -18.24 3.15
N ALA A 141 -32.13 -18.05 1.84
CA ALA A 141 -30.85 -18.29 1.16
C ALA A 141 -29.83 -17.22 1.55
N PHE A 142 -30.26 -15.96 1.63
CA PHE A 142 -29.41 -14.87 2.12
C PHE A 142 -29.05 -15.07 3.60
N GLN A 143 -30.03 -15.42 4.44
CA GLN A 143 -29.83 -15.76 5.85
C GLN A 143 -28.73 -16.81 6.04
N THR A 144 -28.82 -17.92 5.30
CA THR A 144 -27.84 -19.02 5.37
C THR A 144 -26.42 -18.54 5.04
N GLN A 145 -26.27 -17.65 4.05
CA GLN A 145 -24.95 -17.09 3.73
C GLN A 145 -24.42 -16.18 4.84
N VAL A 146 -25.30 -15.38 5.46
CA VAL A 146 -24.93 -14.51 6.59
C VAL A 146 -24.47 -15.35 7.78
N ASP A 147 -25.20 -16.41 8.12
CA ASP A 147 -24.83 -17.30 9.22
C ASP A 147 -23.46 -17.94 9.00
N VAL A 148 -23.18 -18.39 7.78
CA VAL A 148 -21.89 -18.97 7.41
C VAL A 148 -20.76 -17.94 7.54
N ALA A 149 -20.95 -16.70 7.08
CA ALA A 149 -19.97 -15.62 7.20
C ALA A 149 -19.72 -15.23 8.66
N VAL A 150 -20.80 -15.02 9.43
CA VAL A 150 -20.75 -14.65 10.85
C VAL A 150 -20.08 -15.75 11.67
N LEU A 151 -20.37 -17.02 11.40
CA LEU A 151 -19.73 -18.14 12.09
C LEU A 151 -18.20 -18.12 11.90
N ARG A 152 -17.69 -17.88 10.69
CA ARG A 152 -16.23 -17.76 10.44
C ARG A 152 -15.63 -16.59 11.21
N ILE A 153 -16.30 -15.44 11.21
CA ILE A 153 -15.84 -14.24 11.93
C ILE A 153 -15.79 -14.49 13.44
N LEU A 154 -16.81 -15.12 14.01
CA LEU A 154 -16.87 -15.45 15.44
C LEU A 154 -15.80 -16.47 15.82
N GLN A 155 -15.60 -17.51 15.00
CA GLN A 155 -14.53 -18.49 15.20
C GLN A 155 -13.15 -17.83 15.15
N LEU A 156 -12.91 -16.92 14.20
CA LEU A 156 -11.66 -16.17 14.11
C LEU A 156 -11.42 -15.31 15.36
N LYS A 157 -12.44 -14.54 15.79
CA LYS A 157 -12.35 -13.73 17.01
C LYS A 157 -12.05 -14.60 18.23
N LEU A 158 -12.73 -15.73 18.41
CA LEU A 158 -12.46 -16.64 19.51
C LEU A 158 -11.02 -17.17 19.47
N ARG A 159 -10.51 -17.59 18.31
CA ARG A 159 -9.11 -18.03 18.16
C ARG A 159 -8.12 -16.92 18.54
N GLN A 160 -8.33 -15.69 18.05
CA GLN A 160 -7.45 -14.56 18.29
C GLN A 160 -7.38 -14.17 19.77
N TYR A 161 -8.48 -14.34 20.51
CA TYR A 161 -8.57 -14.01 21.93
C TYR A 161 -8.58 -15.25 22.84
N ASN A 162 -7.89 -16.34 22.47
CA ASN A 162 -7.72 -17.55 23.29
C ASN A 162 -9.04 -18.15 23.83
N ASN A 163 -10.07 -18.18 22.99
CA ASN A 163 -11.45 -18.58 23.29
C ASN A 163 -12.16 -17.74 24.37
N ASN A 164 -11.61 -16.58 24.72
CA ASN A 164 -12.19 -15.63 25.67
C ASN A 164 -12.39 -14.26 25.01
N PHE A 165 -13.42 -14.17 24.17
CA PHE A 165 -13.81 -12.93 23.49
C PHE A 165 -14.66 -12.01 24.41
N ALA A 166 -14.11 -11.68 25.57
CA ALA A 166 -14.66 -10.68 26.49
C ALA A 166 -14.05 -9.30 26.21
N LEU A 167 -14.79 -8.23 26.49
CA LEU A 167 -14.41 -6.86 26.13
C LEU A 167 -13.04 -6.47 26.70
N GLU A 168 -12.79 -6.86 27.94
CA GLU A 168 -11.55 -6.63 28.69
C GLU A 168 -10.31 -7.27 28.05
N ASN A 169 -10.47 -8.33 27.25
CA ASN A 169 -9.35 -8.98 26.54
C ASN A 169 -9.08 -8.36 25.17
N VAL A 170 -10.03 -7.58 24.65
CA VAL A 170 -9.95 -6.90 23.35
C VAL A 170 -9.40 -5.49 23.51
N LEU A 171 -9.79 -4.80 24.59
CA LEU A 171 -9.35 -3.45 24.87
C LEU A 171 -7.93 -3.45 25.44
N LEU A 172 -6.97 -2.98 24.65
CA LEU A 172 -5.64 -2.65 25.15
C LEU A 172 -5.70 -1.29 25.87
N PRO A 173 -5.23 -1.18 27.12
CA PRO A 173 -5.10 0.11 27.77
C PRO A 173 -4.06 0.96 27.02
N GLU A 174 -4.29 2.26 26.94
CA GLU A 174 -3.42 3.21 26.21
C GLU A 174 -1.96 3.18 26.70
N THR A 175 -1.76 2.84 27.99
CA THR A 175 -0.45 2.66 28.63
C THR A 175 0.28 1.37 28.24
N ALA A 176 -0.40 0.42 27.60
CA ALA A 176 0.17 -0.87 27.17
C ALA A 176 0.67 -0.85 25.71
N VAL A 177 0.71 0.29 25.04
CA VAL A 177 1.41 0.41 23.75
C VAL A 177 2.91 0.31 24.03
N PRO A 178 3.59 -0.79 23.67
CA PRO A 178 5.02 -0.90 23.91
C PRO A 178 5.75 0.20 23.13
N PRO A 179 6.87 0.73 23.67
CA PRO A 179 7.66 1.70 22.94
C PRO A 179 8.09 1.11 21.59
N THR A 180 7.77 1.83 20.51
CA THR A 180 7.97 1.41 19.11
C THR A 180 9.44 1.26 18.71
N ASN A 181 10.38 1.73 19.54
CA ASN A 181 11.83 1.71 19.29
C ASN A 181 12.54 0.48 19.87
N THR A 182 11.81 -0.53 20.35
CA THR A 182 12.38 -1.70 21.04
C THR A 182 13.19 -2.65 20.15
N HIS A 183 13.08 -2.55 18.82
CA HIS A 183 13.73 -3.45 17.86
C HIS A 183 14.62 -2.73 16.84
N GLN A 184 15.33 -1.68 17.26
CA GLN A 184 16.12 -0.84 16.36
C GLN A 184 17.23 -1.60 15.61
N SER A 185 17.88 -2.57 16.25
CA SER A 185 18.91 -3.41 15.60
C SER A 185 18.31 -4.25 14.47
N SER A 186 17.17 -4.92 14.70
CA SER A 186 16.50 -5.73 13.68
C SER A 186 16.03 -4.90 12.48
N MET A 187 15.58 -3.66 12.71
CA MET A 187 15.24 -2.75 11.61
C MET A 187 16.45 -2.36 10.76
N VAL A 188 17.62 -2.16 11.38
CA VAL A 188 18.88 -1.89 10.66
C VAL A 188 19.28 -3.11 9.84
N ASP A 189 19.20 -4.31 10.40
CA ASP A 189 19.53 -5.56 9.68
C ASP A 189 18.60 -5.76 8.47
N VAL A 190 17.29 -5.54 8.65
CA VAL A 190 16.33 -5.60 7.53
C VAL A 190 16.65 -4.56 6.47
N ALA A 191 16.93 -3.31 6.86
CA ALA A 191 17.27 -2.25 5.92
C ALA A 191 18.54 -2.56 5.13
N GLN A 192 19.58 -3.11 5.77
CA GLN A 192 20.83 -3.51 5.12
C GLN A 192 20.60 -4.66 4.12
N ASN A 193 19.83 -5.67 4.51
CA ASN A 193 19.51 -6.80 3.64
C ASN A 193 18.54 -6.45 2.49
N ALA A 194 17.81 -5.34 2.60
CA ALA A 194 16.89 -4.87 1.56
C ALA A 194 17.59 -4.10 0.43
N VAL A 195 18.84 -3.63 0.62
CA VAL A 195 19.58 -2.90 -0.42
C VAL A 195 19.86 -3.82 -1.60
N THR A 196 19.33 -3.46 -2.77
CA THR A 196 19.53 -4.21 -4.01
C THR A 196 20.40 -3.42 -4.98
N LEU A 197 21.56 -3.98 -5.33
CA LEU A 197 22.41 -3.41 -6.38
C LEU A 197 21.82 -3.74 -7.76
N ILE A 198 21.34 -2.72 -8.47
CA ILE A 198 20.84 -2.87 -9.85
C ILE A 198 21.99 -2.69 -10.86
N SER A 199 22.86 -1.70 -10.63
CA SER A 199 24.00 -1.38 -11.48
C SER A 199 24.99 -0.49 -10.71
N PRO A 200 26.31 -0.60 -10.95
CA PRO A 200 26.97 -1.59 -11.81
C PRO A 200 26.95 -3.00 -11.19
N SER A 201 27.55 -4.00 -11.85
CA SER A 201 27.74 -5.34 -11.26
C SER A 201 28.68 -5.27 -10.05
N MET A 202 28.63 -6.29 -9.17
CA MET A 202 29.38 -6.29 -7.91
C MET A 202 30.90 -6.22 -8.10
N ASP A 203 31.45 -6.86 -9.12
CA ASP A 203 32.86 -6.81 -9.50
C ASP A 203 33.28 -5.38 -9.88
N VAL A 204 32.50 -4.72 -10.73
CA VAL A 204 32.74 -3.32 -11.12
C VAL A 204 32.56 -2.39 -9.93
N LEU A 205 31.59 -2.66 -9.07
CA LEU A 205 31.37 -1.88 -7.87
C LEU A 205 32.55 -2.01 -6.90
N ALA A 206 33.08 -3.22 -6.70
CA ALA A 206 34.22 -3.48 -5.82
C ALA A 206 35.50 -2.79 -6.32
N GLU A 207 35.69 -2.69 -7.64
CA GLU A 207 36.80 -1.92 -8.23
C GLU A 207 36.62 -0.39 -8.08
N ARG A 208 35.38 0.09 -7.97
CA ARG A 208 35.04 1.52 -7.95
C ARG A 208 34.79 2.09 -6.56
N ILE A 209 34.31 1.31 -5.62
CA ILE A 209 34.08 1.75 -4.24
C ILE A 209 35.43 1.95 -3.58
N ARG A 210 35.72 3.21 -3.25
CA ARG A 210 36.81 3.61 -2.38
C ARG A 210 36.25 4.54 -1.32
N PRO A 211 36.83 4.56 -0.10
CA PRO A 211 36.52 5.60 0.85
C PRO A 211 36.84 6.98 0.23
N PRO A 212 36.17 8.06 0.65
CA PRO A 212 36.45 9.40 0.14
C PRO A 212 37.92 9.79 0.35
N ASN A 213 38.50 10.48 -0.63
CA ASN A 213 39.85 11.04 -0.49
C ASN A 213 39.82 12.37 0.29
N PRO A 214 40.92 12.73 1.00
CA PRO A 214 40.99 13.95 1.79
C PRO A 214 40.81 15.27 1.03
N ASP A 215 40.87 15.27 -0.30
CA ASP A 215 40.73 16.42 -1.18
C ASP A 215 39.41 16.42 -1.98
N GLU A 216 38.56 15.41 -1.81
CA GLU A 216 37.28 15.31 -2.53
C GLU A 216 36.23 16.29 -1.99
N GLN A 217 35.50 16.91 -2.92
CA GLN A 217 34.33 17.74 -2.63
C GLN A 217 33.06 16.96 -2.97
N MET A 218 32.14 16.87 -2.02
CA MET A 218 30.92 16.10 -2.14
C MET A 218 29.71 17.03 -2.15
N VAL A 219 28.85 16.86 -3.15
CA VAL A 219 27.54 17.51 -3.20
C VAL A 219 26.47 16.44 -3.08
N ILE A 220 25.57 16.60 -2.12
CA ILE A 220 24.50 15.65 -1.84
C ILE A 220 23.17 16.33 -2.17
N PHE A 221 22.36 15.68 -2.99
CA PHE A 221 20.99 16.08 -3.24
C PHE A 221 20.03 15.10 -2.58
N THR A 222 19.10 15.59 -1.76
CA THR A 222 18.11 14.75 -1.07
C THR A 222 16.69 15.15 -1.49
N ASP A 223 15.88 14.19 -1.94
CA ASP A 223 14.42 14.38 -2.05
C ASP A 223 13.83 14.40 -0.63
N MET A 224 13.70 15.60 -0.07
CA MET A 224 13.16 15.78 1.26
C MET A 224 11.65 15.55 1.23
N ARG A 225 11.15 14.57 1.96
CA ARG A 225 9.71 14.39 2.15
C ARG A 225 9.36 14.60 3.61
N GLN A 226 8.33 15.36 3.88
CA GLN A 226 7.87 15.65 5.23
C GLN A 226 6.75 14.71 5.65
N ALA A 227 6.73 14.38 6.94
CA ALA A 227 5.74 13.52 7.56
C ALA A 227 5.30 14.09 8.91
N GLN A 228 4.04 13.84 9.25
CA GLN A 228 3.47 14.18 10.54
C GLN A 228 2.82 12.92 11.09
N GLN A 229 3.27 12.45 12.25
CA GLN A 229 2.83 11.16 12.81
C GLN A 229 1.47 11.24 13.51
N CYS A 230 1.08 12.43 13.97
CA CYS A 230 -0.17 12.69 14.66
C CYS A 230 -0.62 14.14 14.42
N ALA A 231 -1.89 14.47 14.66
CA ALA A 231 -2.45 15.79 14.38
C ALA A 231 -1.71 16.95 15.08
N GLU A 232 -1.14 16.68 16.27
CA GLU A 232 -0.42 17.67 17.08
C GLU A 232 1.12 17.54 16.98
N CYS A 233 1.62 16.52 16.28
CA CYS A 233 3.04 16.25 16.19
C CYS A 233 3.72 17.30 15.30
N PRO A 234 4.96 17.74 15.61
CA PRO A 234 5.71 18.58 14.68
C PRO A 234 6.01 17.80 13.40
N THR A 235 5.87 18.45 12.26
CA THR A 235 6.28 17.89 10.98
C THR A 235 7.79 17.66 10.96
N LYS A 236 8.21 16.46 10.54
CA LYS A 236 9.62 16.09 10.42
C LYS A 236 9.92 15.52 9.03
N PRO A 237 11.12 15.74 8.48
CA PRO A 237 11.51 15.07 7.25
C PRO A 237 11.74 13.56 7.49
N TYR A 238 11.39 12.71 6.52
CA TYR A 238 11.76 11.29 6.52
C TYR A 238 13.28 11.13 6.49
N ILE A 239 13.95 11.85 5.58
CA ILE A 239 15.41 11.99 5.51
C ILE A 239 15.71 13.48 5.57
N GLY A 240 16.42 13.91 6.61
CA GLY A 240 16.81 15.32 6.79
C GLY A 240 17.83 15.77 5.76
N LEU A 241 17.92 17.08 5.53
CA LEU A 241 18.81 17.70 4.53
C LEU A 241 20.28 17.26 4.71
N THR A 242 20.76 17.26 5.96
CA THR A 242 22.13 16.88 6.31
C THR A 242 22.26 15.42 6.72
N ALA A 243 21.19 14.61 6.71
CA ALA A 243 21.23 13.27 7.32
C ALA A 243 22.31 12.35 6.68
N ILE A 244 22.52 12.47 5.36
CA ILE A 244 23.57 11.73 4.65
C ILE A 244 24.94 12.34 4.94
N GLN A 245 25.06 13.67 4.93
CA GLN A 245 26.29 14.40 5.29
C GLN A 245 26.76 14.01 6.69
N ASP A 246 25.87 14.05 7.68
CA ASP A 246 26.14 13.71 9.07
C ASP A 246 26.57 12.23 9.18
N ARG A 247 25.97 11.34 8.37
CA ARG A 247 26.38 9.94 8.33
C ARG A 247 27.76 9.73 7.70
N ILE A 248 28.10 10.47 6.64
CA ILE A 248 29.44 10.44 6.03
C ILE A 248 30.47 10.96 7.04
N LEU A 249 30.19 12.06 7.74
CA LEU A 249 31.07 12.61 8.77
C LEU A 249 31.21 11.67 9.97
N ALA A 250 30.15 10.93 10.34
CA ALA A 250 30.24 9.93 11.39
C ALA A 250 31.15 8.73 11.01
N LEU A 251 31.29 8.43 9.71
CA LEU A 251 32.11 7.31 9.22
C LEU A 251 33.54 7.75 8.84
N TYR A 252 33.68 8.94 8.27
CA TYR A 252 34.92 9.42 7.65
C TYR A 252 35.41 10.78 8.17
N GLY A 253 34.65 11.40 9.07
CA GLY A 253 34.97 12.73 9.60
C GLY A 253 36.15 12.74 10.58
N PRO A 254 36.47 13.92 11.16
CA PRO A 254 37.63 14.10 12.04
C PRO A 254 37.64 13.23 13.30
N GLN A 255 36.45 12.81 13.75
CA GLN A 255 36.27 11.94 14.92
C GLN A 255 36.21 10.44 14.55
N ALA A 256 36.39 10.11 13.26
CA ALA A 256 36.39 8.74 12.73
C ALA A 256 37.72 8.49 11.99
N SER A 257 37.70 8.26 10.67
CA SER A 257 38.94 8.02 9.90
C SER A 257 39.73 9.29 9.56
N GLY A 258 39.17 10.49 9.78
CA GLY A 258 39.83 11.76 9.50
C GLY A 258 39.98 12.09 8.00
N GLN A 259 39.28 11.37 7.13
CA GLN A 259 39.38 11.50 5.68
C GLN A 259 38.52 12.64 5.11
N VAL A 260 37.51 13.12 5.83
CA VAL A 260 36.57 14.13 5.33
C VAL A 260 36.39 15.25 6.35
N GLN A 261 36.34 16.49 5.88
CA GLN A 261 36.02 17.67 6.69
C GLN A 261 34.61 18.19 6.38
N ALA A 262 34.00 18.89 7.33
CA ALA A 262 32.61 19.34 7.20
C ALA A 262 32.40 20.36 6.06
N ASP A 263 33.41 21.16 5.76
CA ASP A 263 33.43 22.13 4.66
C ASP A 263 33.57 21.50 3.27
N GLN A 264 33.86 20.19 3.20
CA GLN A 264 33.99 19.43 1.95
C GLN A 264 32.67 18.80 1.51
N ILE A 265 31.64 18.83 2.35
CA ILE A 265 30.32 18.27 2.04
C ILE A 265 29.30 19.39 2.02
N THR A 266 28.60 19.52 0.91
CA THR A 266 27.47 20.44 0.79
C THR A 266 26.19 19.67 0.47
N SER A 267 25.17 19.83 1.31
CA SER A 267 23.85 19.21 1.13
C SER A 267 22.82 20.20 0.59
N TYR A 268 22.07 19.76 -0.42
CA TYR A 268 20.97 20.47 -1.04
C TYR A 268 19.72 19.58 -1.13
N SER A 269 18.55 20.19 -1.21
CA SER A 269 17.32 19.47 -1.52
C SER A 269 17.14 19.35 -3.04
N PHE A 270 16.26 18.43 -3.48
CA PHE A 270 15.85 18.37 -4.88
C PHE A 270 15.08 19.64 -5.31
N ALA A 271 14.41 20.33 -4.38
CA ALA A 271 13.76 21.60 -4.67
C ALA A 271 14.78 22.72 -4.97
N ASP A 272 15.91 22.73 -4.24
CA ASP A 272 17.02 23.64 -4.52
C ASP A 272 17.63 23.35 -5.90
N LEU A 273 17.76 22.06 -6.26
CA LEU A 273 18.20 21.65 -7.58
C LEU A 273 17.22 22.07 -8.69
N GLU A 274 15.92 21.90 -8.48
CA GLU A 274 14.88 22.35 -9.43
C GLU A 274 14.96 23.87 -9.63
N ALA A 275 15.08 24.64 -8.54
CA ALA A 275 15.22 26.08 -8.60
C ALA A 275 16.50 26.49 -9.34
N PHE A 276 17.62 25.81 -9.08
CA PHE A 276 18.88 26.05 -9.80
C PHE A 276 18.74 25.80 -11.31
N LEU A 277 18.16 24.67 -11.70
CA LEU A 277 17.95 24.33 -13.11
C LEU A 277 16.99 25.32 -13.79
N ALA A 278 15.95 25.78 -13.07
CA ALA A 278 14.99 26.75 -13.59
C ALA A 278 15.59 28.16 -13.76
N ALA A 279 16.57 28.54 -12.94
CA ALA A 279 17.24 29.84 -13.04
C ALA A 279 18.11 29.99 -14.30
N GLY A 280 18.51 28.88 -14.94
CA GLY A 280 19.33 28.91 -16.15
C GLY A 280 20.67 29.60 -15.92
N SER A 281 21.02 30.58 -16.76
CA SER A 281 22.27 31.35 -16.65
C SER A 281 22.18 32.57 -15.72
N ALA A 282 21.02 32.82 -15.09
CA ALA A 282 20.88 33.92 -14.15
C ALA A 282 21.49 33.54 -12.79
N PRO A 283 22.12 34.48 -12.06
CA PRO A 283 22.61 34.22 -10.71
C PRO A 283 21.45 33.86 -9.79
N ILE A 284 21.55 32.71 -9.12
CA ILE A 284 20.59 32.33 -8.07
C ILE A 284 20.83 33.22 -6.86
N VAL A 285 19.79 33.90 -6.38
CA VAL A 285 19.82 34.46 -5.02
C VAL A 285 19.55 33.29 -4.08
N TYR A 286 20.63 32.72 -3.54
CA TYR A 286 20.53 31.64 -2.56
C TYR A 286 20.02 32.25 -1.25
N ASN A 287 18.72 32.11 -0.97
CA ASN A 287 18.21 32.38 0.37
C ASN A 287 18.72 31.27 1.28
N ALA A 288 19.33 31.62 2.42
CA ALA A 288 19.87 30.65 3.39
C ALA A 288 18.81 29.76 4.07
N VAL A 289 17.55 29.89 3.69
CA VAL A 289 16.44 29.04 4.14
C VAL A 289 16.26 27.94 3.08
N PRO A 290 16.51 26.66 3.41
CA PRO A 290 16.32 25.56 2.46
C PRO A 290 14.91 25.56 1.88
N ILE A 291 14.78 25.36 0.57
CA ILE A 291 13.46 25.23 -0.05
C ILE A 291 12.92 23.86 0.36
N HIS A 292 12.00 23.85 1.32
CA HIS A 292 11.30 22.63 1.66
C HIS A 292 10.22 22.38 0.63
N PRO A 293 10.19 21.19 -0.02
CA PRO A 293 9.02 20.83 -0.80
C PRO A 293 7.81 20.86 0.12
N HIS A 294 6.70 21.38 -0.39
CA HIS A 294 5.44 21.35 0.33
C HIS A 294 5.18 19.91 0.80
N PRO A 295 4.65 19.72 2.02
CA PRO A 295 4.25 18.39 2.44
C PRO A 295 3.40 17.81 1.33
N VAL A 296 3.83 16.68 0.76
CA VAL A 296 2.89 15.82 0.03
C VAL A 296 1.80 15.60 1.06
N PRO A 297 0.55 16.01 0.80
CA PRO A 297 -0.52 15.74 1.74
C PRO A 297 -0.43 14.25 2.02
N LEU A 298 -0.10 13.89 3.26
CA LEU A 298 -0.66 12.65 3.76
C LEU A 298 -2.13 12.80 3.43
N VAL A 299 -2.71 11.81 2.78
CA VAL A 299 -4.17 11.70 2.75
C VAL A 299 -4.54 11.55 4.23
N ALA A 300 -4.64 12.67 4.92
CA ALA A 300 -5.31 12.79 6.17
C ALA A 300 -6.73 12.46 5.76
N ARG A 301 -7.14 11.22 6.02
CA ARG A 301 -8.56 10.96 6.24
C ARG A 301 -8.93 11.77 7.48
N GLY A 302 -9.21 13.05 7.25
CA GLY A 302 -9.48 14.05 8.25
C GLY A 302 -10.53 14.97 7.66
N ARG A 303 -11.74 14.82 8.21
CA ARG A 303 -12.95 15.65 8.06
C ARG A 303 -12.60 17.06 7.59
N ASP A 304 -12.78 17.33 6.31
CA ASP A 304 -13.23 18.60 5.72
C ASP A 304 -13.12 18.50 4.19
N GLY A 305 -14.28 18.44 3.55
CA GLY A 305 -14.46 18.01 2.16
C GLY A 305 -14.09 19.05 1.10
N THR A 306 -12.80 19.34 0.90
CA THR A 306 -12.34 20.04 -0.31
C THR A 306 -10.97 19.53 -0.82
N GLY A 307 -10.94 18.33 -1.39
CA GLY A 307 -9.75 17.79 -2.09
C GLY A 307 -9.72 18.17 -3.57
N ARG A 308 -8.94 19.18 -3.96
CA ARG A 308 -8.63 19.50 -5.37
C ARG A 308 -7.49 18.62 -5.88
N TRP A 309 -7.75 17.80 -6.91
CA TRP A 309 -6.72 17.01 -7.59
C TRP A 309 -5.86 17.90 -8.50
N TYR A 310 -4.56 18.01 -8.24
CA TYR A 310 -3.59 18.52 -9.21
C TYR A 310 -3.04 17.36 -10.05
N GLY A 311 -3.62 17.14 -11.23
CA GLY A 311 -2.96 16.40 -12.31
C GLY A 311 -2.09 17.36 -13.09
N ARG A 312 -0.76 17.28 -12.95
CA ARG A 312 0.16 18.01 -13.83
C ARG A 312 0.16 17.30 -15.19
N ALA A 313 -0.64 17.80 -16.13
CA ALA A 313 -0.55 17.40 -17.53
C ALA A 313 0.75 17.97 -18.13
N PHE A 314 1.63 17.10 -18.63
CA PHE A 314 2.71 17.52 -19.51
C PHE A 314 2.09 17.92 -20.86
N PRO A 315 2.34 19.13 -21.40
CA PRO A 315 1.87 19.49 -22.72
C PRO A 315 2.75 18.79 -23.77
N HIS A 316 2.32 17.63 -24.26
CA HIS A 316 2.84 17.08 -25.50
C HIS A 316 2.29 17.91 -26.68
N ARG A 317 3.17 18.70 -27.30
CA ARG A 317 2.94 19.18 -28.67
C ARG A 317 3.22 18.02 -29.64
N HIS A 318 2.28 17.80 -30.56
CA HIS A 318 2.25 16.90 -31.73
C HIS A 318 1.48 15.57 -31.59
N PRO A 319 0.64 15.22 -32.59
CA PRO A 319 -0.19 14.02 -32.57
C PRO A 319 0.60 12.75 -32.95
N PRO A 320 0.28 11.57 -32.40
CA PRO A 320 0.94 10.33 -32.79
C PRO A 320 0.32 9.75 -34.07
N THR A 321 1.10 9.74 -35.15
CA THR A 321 0.99 8.71 -36.19
C THR A 321 1.67 7.44 -35.70
N THR A 322 0.91 6.34 -35.68
CA THR A 322 1.33 4.91 -35.72
C THR A 322 2.67 4.53 -35.06
N ALA A 323 2.61 3.85 -33.91
CA ALA A 323 3.75 3.12 -33.36
C ALA A 323 3.44 1.62 -33.18
N THR A 324 4.20 0.82 -33.91
CA THR A 324 4.25 -0.64 -33.96
C THR A 324 4.90 -1.20 -32.68
N TRP A 325 4.33 -2.24 -32.08
CA TRP A 325 4.86 -2.88 -30.88
C TRP A 325 5.94 -3.92 -31.21
N TYR A 326 7.16 -3.76 -30.68
CA TYR A 326 8.16 -4.83 -30.61
C TYR A 326 8.08 -5.55 -29.25
N LYS A 327 8.07 -6.88 -29.32
CA LYS A 327 7.92 -7.81 -28.20
C LYS A 327 9.29 -8.31 -27.76
N ASN A 328 9.88 -7.75 -26.70
CA ASN A 328 11.06 -8.33 -26.04
C ASN A 328 10.63 -9.21 -24.87
N ARG A 329 10.85 -10.53 -25.01
CA ARG A 329 10.71 -11.52 -23.94
C ARG A 329 11.98 -11.48 -23.08
N CYS A 330 11.85 -11.24 -21.78
CA CYS A 330 12.89 -11.58 -20.82
C CYS A 330 12.66 -13.01 -20.32
N PHE A 331 13.62 -13.90 -20.60
CA PHE A 331 13.72 -15.24 -20.03
C PHE A 331 14.48 -15.15 -18.70
N LEU A 332 13.96 -15.78 -17.65
CA LEU A 332 14.70 -16.09 -16.41
C LEU A 332 15.31 -17.49 -16.54
N PRO A 333 16.60 -17.71 -16.23
CA PRO A 333 17.13 -19.06 -16.10
C PRO A 333 16.89 -19.62 -14.69
N THR A 334 16.34 -20.84 -14.65
CA THR A 334 16.21 -21.67 -13.44
C THR A 334 17.55 -22.33 -13.11
N GLY A 335 18.14 -21.98 -11.97
CA GLY A 335 19.32 -22.63 -11.41
C GLY A 335 18.94 -23.45 -10.18
N SER A 336 18.96 -24.78 -10.32
CA SER A 336 18.78 -25.78 -9.27
C SER A 336 20.05 -25.95 -8.44
N PHE A 337 19.96 -25.78 -7.12
CA PHE A 337 20.99 -26.20 -6.17
C PHE A 337 20.64 -27.59 -5.62
N LEU A 338 21.51 -28.57 -5.85
CA LEU A 338 21.58 -29.83 -5.11
C LEU A 338 22.74 -29.73 -4.10
N PRO A 339 22.60 -30.32 -2.90
CA PRO A 339 23.64 -30.28 -1.87
C PRO A 339 24.65 -31.42 -2.06
N ASN A 340 25.91 -31.13 -1.74
CA ASN A 340 26.87 -32.07 -1.16
C ASN A 340 27.56 -31.37 0.01
#